data_AF-A0A7V8VS71-F1
#
_entry.id   AF-A0A7V8VS71-F1
#
_cell.length_a   1.000
_cell.length_b   1.000
_cell.length_c   1.000
_cell.angle_alpha   90.00
_cell.angle_beta   90.00
_cell.angle_gamma   90.00
#
_symmetry.space_group_name_H-M   'P 1'
#
loop_
_entity.id
_entity.type
_entity.pdbx_description
1 polymer ?
#
loop_
_entity_poly.entity_id
_entity_poly.type
_entity_poly.pdbx_seq_one_letter_code
_entity_poly.pdbx_strand_id
1 'polypeptide(L)'
;AERPRMVLVGLGVDERALRVVNFLAETGVPIQLLTFHAFQAGGELFLAKQVESGPVAPPPGPGKGAKEENRRILQEKAAALGVGDLLEEVARVVNASLGSVYVWPYKTAYSFNVADETAEGRATQRYIVSVGPNDQRPGTLRIAFPERVLELGAHVEAMLTERLKGKRVNTARYAVEVIVEPRTWLALQEPLAETLRTVRRLWDEPRSRASEESIGAASDPELTEPEEFKHHARGADFSRTDTLGGDHANL
;
A
#
# COMPACT_ATOMS: atom_id res chain seq x y z
N ALA A 1 -29.69 18.73 13.39
CA ALA A 1 -28.26 18.55 13.72
C ALA A 1 -28.15 18.29 15.21
N GLU A 2 -27.53 17.18 15.62
CA GLU A 2 -27.22 16.96 17.05
C GLU A 2 -26.18 17.97 17.53
N ARG A 3 -26.30 18.42 18.78
CA ARG A 3 -25.31 19.33 19.39
C ARG A 3 -23.99 18.58 19.62
N PRO A 4 -22.82 19.16 19.29
CA PRO A 4 -21.53 18.51 19.52
C PRO A 4 -21.38 18.23 21.02
N ARG A 5 -20.86 17.04 21.35
CA ARG A 5 -20.60 16.64 22.74
C ARG A 5 -19.24 17.13 23.24
N MET A 6 -18.35 17.50 22.31
CA MET A 6 -17.01 17.96 22.60
C MET A 6 -16.54 18.95 21.52
N VAL A 7 -15.93 20.06 21.94
CA VAL A 7 -15.37 21.08 21.06
C VAL A 7 -13.89 21.22 21.40
N LEU A 8 -13.02 21.01 20.41
CA LEU A 8 -11.59 21.22 20.53
C LEU A 8 -11.23 22.57 19.93
N VAL A 9 -10.54 23.41 20.70
CA VAL A 9 -10.22 24.78 20.32
C VAL A 9 -8.70 24.96 20.34
N GLY A 10 -8.10 25.31 19.20
CA GLY A 10 -6.63 25.42 19.06
C GLY A 10 -6.18 26.62 18.23
N LEU A 11 -5.01 27.16 18.56
CA LEU A 11 -4.30 28.20 17.80
C LEU A 11 -3.39 27.52 16.76
N GLY A 12 -4.02 26.93 15.74
CA GLY A 12 -3.33 26.17 14.69
C GLY A 12 -3.58 24.66 14.78
N VAL A 13 -3.46 24.02 13.63
CA VAL A 13 -3.62 22.57 13.46
C VAL A 13 -2.39 22.05 12.75
N ASP A 14 -1.59 21.26 13.45
CA ASP A 14 -0.61 20.43 12.79
C ASP A 14 -1.26 19.08 12.37
N GLU A 15 -0.57 18.31 11.53
CA GLU A 15 -1.06 16.99 11.11
C GLU A 15 -1.32 16.05 12.29
N ARG A 16 -0.61 16.25 13.42
CA ARG A 16 -0.79 15.46 14.63
C ARG A 16 -2.15 15.74 15.26
N ALA A 17 -2.55 16.99 15.38
CA ALA A 17 -3.87 17.39 15.87
C ALA A 17 -4.98 16.86 14.95
N LEU A 18 -4.81 16.90 13.62
CA LEU A 18 -5.78 16.29 12.68
C LEU A 18 -5.92 14.78 12.91
N ARG A 19 -4.81 14.06 13.08
CA ARG A 19 -4.85 12.61 13.34
C ARG A 19 -5.60 12.28 14.63
N VAL A 20 -5.39 13.05 15.69
CA VAL A 20 -6.09 12.85 16.98
C VAL A 20 -7.59 13.14 16.83
N VAL A 21 -7.96 14.22 16.16
CA VAL A 21 -9.37 14.57 15.93
C VAL A 21 -10.08 13.51 15.08
N ASN A 22 -9.43 13.04 14.00
CA ASN A 22 -9.98 11.97 13.17
C ASN A 22 -10.13 10.67 13.95
N PHE A 23 -9.11 10.28 14.72
CA PHE A 23 -9.19 9.10 15.59
C PHE A 23 -10.36 9.19 16.57
N LEU A 24 -10.56 10.34 17.21
CA LEU A 24 -11.67 10.51 18.16
C LEU A 24 -13.03 10.55 17.45
N ALA A 25 -13.11 11.13 16.25
CA ALA A 25 -14.34 11.10 15.44
C ALA A 25 -14.71 9.66 15.03
N GLU A 26 -13.73 8.80 14.75
CA GLU A 26 -13.93 7.37 14.45
C GLU A 26 -14.48 6.57 15.65
N THR A 27 -14.26 7.04 16.88
CA THR A 27 -14.85 6.41 18.09
C THR A 27 -16.34 6.72 18.29
N GLY A 28 -16.96 7.44 17.36
CA GLY A 28 -18.38 7.81 17.41
C GLY A 28 -18.69 8.98 18.34
N VAL A 29 -17.67 9.67 18.85
CA VAL A 29 -17.85 10.92 19.59
C VAL A 29 -17.98 12.06 18.57
N PRO A 30 -19.12 12.77 18.53
CA PRO A 30 -19.28 13.92 17.65
C PRO A 30 -18.39 15.07 18.17
N ILE A 31 -17.26 15.28 17.49
CA ILE A 31 -16.24 16.26 17.84
C ILE A 31 -16.19 17.33 16.76
N GLN A 32 -16.14 18.59 17.19
CA GLN A 32 -15.91 19.73 16.30
C GLN A 32 -14.55 20.35 16.64
N LEU A 33 -13.66 20.43 15.65
CA LEU A 33 -12.40 21.16 15.76
C LEU A 33 -12.59 22.60 15.29
N LEU A 34 -12.42 23.56 16.20
CA LEU A 34 -12.45 24.98 15.89
C LEU A 34 -11.03 25.53 15.95
N THR A 35 -10.57 26.07 14.83
CA THR A 35 -9.19 26.52 14.70
C THR A 35 -9.16 27.97 14.32
N PHE A 36 -8.57 28.77 15.21
CA PHE A 36 -8.43 30.19 14.95
C PHE A 36 -7.24 30.39 14.03
N HIS A 37 -7.50 30.93 12.85
CA HIS A 37 -6.48 31.60 12.05
C HIS A 37 -6.57 33.13 12.20
N ALA A 38 -7.14 33.65 13.30
CA ALA A 38 -7.25 35.10 13.55
C ALA A 38 -6.82 35.50 14.95
N PHE A 39 -5.80 36.33 15.07
CA PHE A 39 -5.50 37.07 16.29
C PHE A 39 -4.98 38.45 15.89
N GLN A 40 -5.39 39.53 16.56
CA GLN A 40 -4.98 40.89 16.22
C GLN A 40 -3.84 41.34 17.14
N ALA A 41 -2.75 41.81 16.56
CA ALA A 41 -1.57 42.30 17.29
C ALA A 41 -1.05 43.57 16.60
N GLY A 42 -0.76 44.62 17.38
CA GLY A 42 -0.24 45.88 16.84
C GLY A 42 -1.20 46.65 15.93
N GLY A 43 -2.52 46.41 16.01
CA GLY A 43 -3.54 47.12 15.23
C GLY A 43 -4.02 46.40 13.96
N GLU A 44 -3.38 45.30 13.56
CA GLU A 44 -3.77 44.54 12.36
C GLU A 44 -4.53 43.25 12.69
N LEU A 45 -5.58 42.97 11.94
CA LEU A 45 -6.46 41.80 12.08
C LEU A 45 -5.93 40.63 11.24
N PHE A 46 -5.75 39.48 11.89
CA PHE A 46 -5.47 38.21 11.22
C PHE A 46 -6.79 37.41 11.15
N LEU A 47 -7.02 36.48 10.20
CA LEU A 47 -8.36 35.93 9.85
C LEU A 47 -8.54 34.39 10.00
N ALA A 48 -9.57 33.96 10.76
CA ALA A 48 -9.84 32.57 11.12
C ALA A 48 -10.72 31.82 10.13
N LYS A 49 -10.34 30.59 9.80
CA LYS A 49 -11.11 29.65 8.99
C LYS A 49 -11.64 28.51 9.87
N GLN A 50 -12.96 28.45 10.01
CA GLN A 50 -13.67 27.34 10.65
C GLN A 50 -13.58 26.08 9.76
N VAL A 51 -13.12 24.96 10.32
CA VAL A 51 -13.11 23.67 9.64
C VAL A 51 -14.04 22.73 10.41
N GLU A 52 -15.25 22.53 9.90
CA GLU A 52 -16.16 21.56 10.49
C GLU A 52 -15.74 20.15 10.07
N SER A 53 -15.32 19.34 11.05
CA SER A 53 -15.25 17.90 10.89
C SER A 53 -16.60 17.32 11.33
N GLY A 54 -17.46 16.98 10.36
CA GLY A 54 -18.60 16.11 10.62
C GLY A 54 -18.12 14.66 10.75
N PRO A 55 -18.94 13.74 11.30
CA PRO A 55 -18.70 12.32 11.13
C PRO A 55 -18.57 12.06 9.63
N VAL A 56 -17.38 11.67 9.18
CA VAL A 56 -17.18 11.19 7.83
C VAL A 56 -18.08 9.98 7.72
N ALA A 57 -19.22 10.12 7.03
CA ALA A 57 -20.06 8.99 6.72
C ALA A 57 -19.11 7.92 6.16
N PRO A 58 -19.08 6.70 6.73
CA PRO A 58 -18.20 5.66 6.24
C PRO A 58 -18.40 5.61 4.74
N PRO A 59 -17.31 5.65 3.93
CA PRO A 59 -17.44 5.69 2.49
C PRO A 59 -18.42 4.58 2.11
N PRO A 60 -19.47 4.90 1.32
CA PRO A 60 -20.55 3.96 1.05
C PRO A 60 -19.89 2.64 0.65
N GLY A 61 -20.07 1.63 1.49
CA GLY A 61 -19.47 0.32 1.27
C GLY A 61 -19.80 -0.11 -0.16
N PRO A 62 -18.86 -0.73 -0.88
CA PRO A 62 -19.05 -1.01 -2.31
C PRO A 62 -20.39 -1.70 -2.51
N GLY A 63 -21.35 -0.97 -3.07
CA GLY A 63 -22.70 -1.48 -3.26
C GLY A 63 -22.64 -2.75 -4.10
N LYS A 64 -23.65 -3.62 -4.02
CA LYS A 64 -23.71 -4.86 -4.82
C LYS A 64 -23.46 -4.63 -6.33
N GLY A 65 -23.78 -3.44 -6.84
CA GLY A 65 -23.47 -3.03 -8.23
C GLY A 65 -21.99 -2.75 -8.53
N ALA A 66 -21.18 -2.40 -7.52
CA ALA A 66 -19.78 -2.03 -7.72
C ALA A 66 -18.90 -3.20 -8.18
N LYS A 67 -19.18 -4.43 -7.71
CA LYS A 67 -18.41 -5.63 -8.12
C LYS A 67 -18.63 -5.94 -9.59
N GLU A 68 -19.87 -5.92 -10.04
CA GLU A 68 -20.20 -6.25 -11.42
C GLU A 68 -19.77 -5.14 -12.37
N GLU A 69 -19.95 -3.88 -11.98
CA GLU A 69 -19.45 -2.75 -12.75
C GLU A 69 -17.93 -2.74 -12.87
N ASN A 70 -17.20 -3.01 -11.78
CA ASN A 70 -15.73 -3.11 -11.85
C ASN A 70 -15.28 -4.25 -12.77
N ARG A 71 -15.97 -5.39 -12.74
CA ARG A 71 -15.68 -6.53 -13.62
C ARG A 71 -15.91 -6.18 -15.08
N ARG A 72 -17.04 -5.53 -15.38
CA ARG A 72 -17.36 -5.05 -16.73
C ARG A 72 -16.26 -4.10 -17.24
N ILE A 73 -15.88 -3.09 -16.45
CA ILE A 73 -14.79 -2.16 -16.80
C ILE A 73 -13.46 -2.89 -17.03
N LEU A 74 -13.13 -3.87 -16.17
CA LEU A 74 -11.91 -4.67 -16.32
C LEU A 74 -11.92 -5.49 -17.61
N GLN A 75 -13.05 -6.11 -17.94
CA GLN A 75 -13.21 -6.92 -19.15
C GLN A 75 -13.17 -6.06 -20.41
N GLU A 76 -13.85 -4.91 -20.43
CA GLU A 76 -13.77 -3.92 -21.52
C GLU A 76 -12.32 -3.47 -21.74
N LYS A 77 -11.60 -3.18 -20.64
CA LYS A 77 -10.19 -2.79 -20.69
C LYS A 77 -9.28 -3.91 -21.21
N ALA A 78 -9.48 -5.14 -20.75
CA ALA A 78 -8.71 -6.30 -21.19
C ALA A 78 -8.95 -6.61 -22.67
N ALA A 79 -10.19 -6.49 -23.12
CA ALA A 79 -10.56 -6.62 -24.54
C ALA A 79 -9.89 -5.55 -25.39
N ALA A 80 -9.92 -4.28 -24.95
CA ALA A 80 -9.26 -3.17 -25.64
C ALA A 80 -7.73 -3.36 -25.78
N LEU A 81 -7.10 -4.06 -24.83
CA LEU A 81 -5.67 -4.39 -24.85
C LEU A 81 -5.35 -5.74 -25.49
N GLY A 82 -6.35 -6.44 -26.05
CA GLY A 82 -6.17 -7.72 -26.75
C GLY A 82 -5.84 -8.91 -25.84
N VAL A 83 -6.23 -8.86 -24.57
CA VAL A 83 -5.90 -9.87 -23.55
C VAL A 83 -7.11 -10.38 -22.76
N GLY A 84 -8.33 -10.19 -23.28
CA GLY A 84 -9.57 -10.60 -22.60
C GLY A 84 -9.60 -12.09 -22.24
N ASP A 85 -9.43 -12.98 -23.22
CA ASP A 85 -9.45 -14.43 -23.01
C ASP A 85 -8.31 -14.89 -22.10
N LEU A 86 -7.11 -14.34 -22.32
CA LEU A 86 -5.94 -14.64 -21.51
C LEU A 86 -6.17 -14.22 -20.04
N LEU A 87 -6.82 -13.08 -19.78
CA LEU A 87 -7.11 -12.60 -18.43
C LEU A 87 -7.99 -13.60 -17.67
N GLU A 88 -9.08 -14.05 -18.28
CA GLU A 88 -9.99 -15.01 -17.66
C GLU A 88 -9.32 -16.37 -17.46
N GLU A 89 -8.50 -16.81 -18.42
CA GLU A 89 -7.76 -18.07 -18.30
C GLU A 89 -6.73 -18.04 -17.16
N VAL A 90 -5.91 -16.99 -17.08
CA VAL A 90 -4.94 -16.80 -16.00
C VAL A 90 -5.65 -16.67 -14.66
N ALA A 91 -6.72 -15.86 -14.59
CA ALA A 91 -7.48 -15.69 -13.36
C ALA A 91 -8.06 -17.02 -12.85
N ARG A 92 -8.56 -17.87 -13.75
CA ARG A 92 -9.05 -19.22 -13.43
C ARG A 92 -7.95 -20.12 -12.89
N VAL A 93 -6.78 -20.16 -13.54
CA VAL A 93 -5.63 -20.95 -13.08
C VAL A 93 -5.16 -20.49 -11.70
N VAL A 94 -5.07 -19.17 -11.48
CA VAL A 94 -4.70 -18.59 -10.19
C VAL A 94 -5.70 -18.98 -9.10
N ASN A 95 -7.01 -18.84 -9.36
CA ASN A 95 -8.03 -19.20 -8.39
C ASN A 95 -8.01 -20.69 -8.03
N ALA A 96 -7.88 -21.56 -9.04
CA ALA A 96 -7.82 -23.00 -8.84
C ALA A 96 -6.58 -23.41 -8.03
N SER A 97 -5.42 -22.82 -8.34
CA SER A 97 -4.14 -23.16 -7.68
C SER A 97 -4.08 -22.71 -6.23
N LEU A 98 -4.82 -21.65 -5.87
CA LEU A 98 -4.94 -21.15 -4.49
C LEU A 98 -6.04 -21.85 -3.67
N GLY A 99 -6.75 -22.82 -4.25
CA GLY A 99 -7.81 -23.57 -3.57
C GLY A 99 -9.15 -22.83 -3.47
N SER A 100 -9.56 -22.12 -4.52
CA SER A 100 -10.81 -21.35 -4.61
C SER A 100 -10.92 -20.26 -3.52
N VAL A 101 -10.26 -19.14 -3.77
CA VAL A 101 -10.13 -18.02 -2.84
C VAL A 101 -11.13 -16.91 -3.12
N TYR A 102 -11.20 -15.91 -2.24
CA TYR A 102 -12.04 -14.75 -2.48
C TYR A 102 -11.45 -13.87 -3.58
N VAL A 103 -12.15 -13.79 -4.71
CA VAL A 103 -11.77 -12.97 -5.87
C VAL A 103 -12.57 -11.67 -5.90
N TRP A 104 -11.85 -10.55 -5.90
CA TRP A 104 -12.42 -9.21 -6.07
C TRP A 104 -11.96 -8.57 -7.40
N PRO A 105 -12.90 -8.24 -8.31
CA PRO A 105 -12.60 -7.42 -9.48
C PRO A 105 -12.48 -5.95 -9.09
N TYR A 106 -11.30 -5.38 -9.32
CA TYR A 106 -11.12 -3.95 -9.46
C TYR A 106 -11.23 -3.56 -10.94
N LYS A 107 -11.36 -2.26 -11.22
CA LYS A 107 -11.42 -1.72 -12.58
C LYS A 107 -10.18 -2.04 -13.44
N THR A 108 -9.08 -2.46 -12.83
CA THR A 108 -7.79 -2.69 -13.52
C THR A 108 -7.18 -4.07 -13.29
N ALA A 109 -7.71 -4.87 -12.36
CA ALA A 109 -7.20 -6.21 -12.08
C ALA A 109 -8.18 -7.02 -11.24
N TYR A 110 -8.07 -8.34 -11.32
CA TYR A 110 -8.55 -9.24 -10.30
C TYR A 110 -7.56 -9.27 -9.13
N SER A 111 -8.10 -9.25 -7.91
CA SER A 111 -7.33 -9.48 -6.68
C SER A 111 -7.81 -10.73 -5.99
N PHE A 112 -6.86 -11.58 -5.60
CA PHE A 112 -7.09 -12.86 -4.97
C PHE A 112 -6.69 -12.76 -3.50
N ASN A 113 -7.64 -13.05 -2.62
CA ASN A 113 -7.48 -12.88 -1.18
C ASN A 113 -7.71 -14.21 -0.46
N VAL A 114 -6.80 -14.55 0.44
CA VAL A 114 -6.88 -15.75 1.29
C VAL A 114 -7.39 -15.34 2.66
N ALA A 115 -8.22 -16.20 3.27
CA ALA A 115 -8.65 -16.03 4.65
C ALA A 115 -7.44 -16.09 5.60
N ASP A 116 -7.44 -15.24 6.60
CA ASP A 116 -6.35 -15.11 7.57
C ASP A 116 -6.93 -14.60 8.89
N GLU A 117 -6.10 -14.50 9.91
CA GLU A 117 -6.45 -13.92 11.20
C GLU A 117 -5.58 -12.70 11.51
N THR A 118 -6.16 -11.71 12.19
CA THR A 118 -5.36 -10.62 12.76
C THR A 118 -4.60 -11.11 13.99
N ALA A 119 -3.67 -10.30 14.51
CA ALA A 119 -2.96 -10.64 15.75
C ALA A 119 -3.91 -10.85 16.94
N GLU A 120 -5.09 -10.22 16.90
CA GLU A 120 -6.17 -10.36 17.89
C GLU A 120 -7.12 -11.53 17.59
N GLY A 121 -6.79 -12.41 16.62
CA GLY A 121 -7.59 -13.57 16.24
C GLY A 121 -8.87 -13.25 15.46
N ARG A 122 -9.00 -12.03 14.90
CA ARG A 122 -10.18 -11.68 14.08
C ARG A 122 -10.00 -12.17 12.65
N ALA A 123 -11.02 -12.80 12.09
CA ALA A 123 -11.02 -13.18 10.69
C ALA A 123 -10.81 -11.96 9.78
N THR A 124 -9.89 -12.10 8.82
CA THR A 124 -9.57 -11.10 7.82
C THR A 124 -9.32 -11.75 6.47
N GLN A 125 -9.16 -10.94 5.43
CA GLN A 125 -8.80 -11.38 4.08
C GLN A 125 -7.49 -10.71 3.73
N ARG A 126 -6.48 -11.48 3.36
CA ARG A 126 -5.20 -10.94 2.89
C ARG A 126 -5.05 -11.10 1.40
N TYR A 127 -4.68 -10.00 0.79
CA TYR A 127 -4.33 -9.92 -0.61
C TYR A 127 -3.02 -10.70 -0.87
N ILE A 128 -3.05 -11.66 -1.81
CA ILE A 128 -1.92 -12.53 -2.16
C ILE A 128 -1.41 -12.26 -3.58
N VAL A 129 -2.29 -12.06 -4.54
CA VAL A 129 -1.89 -11.88 -5.94
C VAL A 129 -2.91 -11.03 -6.69
N SER A 130 -2.43 -10.24 -7.65
CA SER A 130 -3.25 -9.44 -8.57
C SER A 130 -2.93 -9.86 -9.99
N VAL A 131 -3.96 -10.02 -10.81
CA VAL A 131 -3.86 -10.31 -12.24
C VAL A 131 -4.62 -9.25 -12.98
N GLY A 132 -3.95 -8.50 -13.86
CA GLY A 132 -4.61 -7.48 -14.66
C GLY A 132 -3.90 -7.19 -15.98
N PRO A 133 -4.57 -6.50 -16.92
CA PRO A 133 -3.94 -6.01 -18.14
C PRO A 133 -2.76 -5.10 -17.85
N ASN A 134 -1.73 -5.17 -18.68
CA ASN A 134 -0.57 -4.30 -18.58
C ASN A 134 -0.73 -3.05 -19.47
N ASP A 135 -1.07 -1.92 -18.86
CA ASP A 135 -1.26 -0.65 -19.58
C ASP A 135 0.01 -0.15 -20.29
N GLN A 136 1.19 -0.53 -19.79
CA GLN A 136 2.46 -0.12 -20.37
C GLN A 136 2.88 -1.01 -21.55
N ARG A 137 2.28 -2.19 -21.69
CA ARG A 137 2.62 -3.18 -22.72
C ARG A 137 1.34 -3.89 -23.19
N PRO A 138 0.59 -3.28 -24.14
CA PRO A 138 -0.60 -3.91 -24.73
C PRO A 138 -0.31 -5.32 -25.24
N GLY A 139 -1.31 -6.20 -25.19
CA GLY A 139 -1.14 -7.63 -25.51
C GLY A 139 -0.51 -8.47 -24.41
N THR A 140 -0.22 -7.91 -23.22
CA THR A 140 0.33 -8.65 -22.08
C THR A 140 -0.48 -8.47 -20.79
N LEU A 141 -0.37 -9.44 -19.89
CA LEU A 141 -0.88 -9.35 -18.52
C LEU A 141 0.25 -9.15 -17.53
N ARG A 142 -0.09 -8.56 -16.39
CA ARG A 142 0.76 -8.43 -15.22
C ARG A 142 0.17 -9.26 -14.09
N ILE A 143 0.99 -10.17 -13.55
CA ILE A 143 0.73 -10.86 -12.29
C ILE A 143 1.64 -10.23 -11.23
N ALA A 144 1.07 -9.67 -10.17
CA ALA A 144 1.81 -8.93 -9.16
C ALA A 144 1.63 -9.54 -7.76
N PHE A 145 2.73 -9.70 -7.04
CA PHE A 145 2.79 -10.28 -5.70
C PHE A 145 3.24 -9.22 -4.68
N PRO A 146 2.53 -9.05 -3.55
CA PRO A 146 2.94 -8.14 -2.48
C PRO A 146 4.15 -8.68 -1.70
N GLU A 147 4.86 -7.80 -0.98
CA GLU A 147 6.02 -8.16 -0.14
C GLU A 147 5.73 -9.33 0.81
N ARG A 148 4.52 -9.37 1.36
CA ARG A 148 4.09 -10.43 2.28
C ARG A 148 4.18 -11.84 1.70
N VAL A 149 4.05 -12.00 0.39
CA VAL A 149 4.23 -13.33 -0.22
C VAL A 149 5.70 -13.77 -0.13
N LEU A 150 6.64 -12.83 -0.17
CA LEU A 150 8.07 -13.10 0.00
C LEU A 150 8.44 -13.42 1.45
N GLU A 151 7.69 -12.87 2.42
CA GLU A 151 7.84 -13.21 3.85
C GLU A 151 7.59 -14.70 4.14
N LEU A 152 6.97 -15.45 3.23
CA LEU A 152 6.78 -16.90 3.35
C LEU A 152 8.11 -17.69 3.16
N GLY A 153 9.16 -17.05 2.66
CA GLY A 153 10.51 -17.59 2.62
C GLY A 153 11.23 -17.38 1.29
N ALA A 154 12.57 -17.41 1.34
CA ALA A 154 13.45 -17.18 0.18
C ALA A 154 13.18 -18.12 -1.01
N HIS A 155 12.71 -19.34 -0.74
CA HIS A 155 12.33 -20.27 -1.80
C HIS A 155 11.15 -19.75 -2.64
N VAL A 156 10.14 -19.12 -2.01
CA VAL A 156 9.01 -18.52 -2.75
C VAL A 156 9.50 -17.41 -3.66
N GLU A 157 10.41 -16.57 -3.15
CA GLU A 157 11.01 -15.54 -3.98
C GLU A 157 11.76 -16.14 -5.18
N ALA A 158 12.60 -17.16 -4.96
CA ALA A 158 13.33 -17.81 -6.05
C ALA A 158 12.39 -18.43 -7.10
N MET A 159 11.26 -19.04 -6.69
CA MET A 159 10.24 -19.49 -7.63
C MET A 159 9.68 -18.33 -8.46
N LEU A 160 9.36 -17.20 -7.82
CA LEU A 160 8.80 -16.04 -8.51
C LEU A 160 9.82 -15.38 -9.47
N THR A 161 11.07 -15.22 -9.06
CA THR A 161 12.07 -14.47 -9.84
C THR A 161 12.82 -15.35 -10.84
N GLU A 162 13.23 -16.55 -10.46
CA GLU A 162 14.07 -17.41 -11.29
C GLU A 162 13.23 -18.32 -12.19
N ARG A 163 12.17 -18.92 -11.65
CA ARG A 163 11.33 -19.88 -12.38
C ARG A 163 10.28 -19.18 -13.23
N LEU A 164 9.59 -18.18 -12.68
CA LEU A 164 8.59 -17.40 -13.41
C LEU A 164 9.16 -16.18 -14.15
N LYS A 165 10.48 -15.94 -14.05
CA LYS A 165 11.15 -14.75 -14.63
C LYS A 165 10.54 -13.43 -14.13
N GLY A 166 10.01 -13.44 -12.91
CA GLY A 166 9.49 -12.26 -12.24
C GLY A 166 10.59 -11.24 -11.96
N LYS A 167 10.23 -9.97 -11.99
CA LYS A 167 11.12 -8.86 -11.67
C LYS A 167 10.74 -8.29 -10.33
N ARG A 168 11.74 -8.03 -9.47
CA ARG A 168 11.54 -7.20 -8.30
C ARG A 168 11.12 -5.79 -8.74
N VAL A 169 10.11 -5.26 -8.09
CA VAL A 169 9.62 -3.89 -8.32
C VAL A 169 9.58 -3.15 -6.99
N ASN A 170 9.92 -1.86 -7.02
CA ASN A 170 9.89 -1.01 -5.84
C ASN A 170 8.60 -0.19 -5.86
N THR A 171 7.48 -0.83 -5.53
CA THR A 171 6.18 -0.15 -5.41
C THR A 171 5.62 -0.35 -4.01
N ALA A 172 4.83 0.59 -3.52
CA ALA A 172 4.19 0.46 -2.21
C ALA A 172 3.23 -0.74 -2.08
N ARG A 173 2.86 -1.40 -3.19
CA ARG A 173 1.84 -2.47 -3.21
C ARG A 173 2.38 -3.84 -3.62
N TYR A 174 3.43 -3.88 -4.42
CA TYR A 174 3.96 -5.10 -5.04
C TYR A 174 5.46 -5.14 -4.90
N ALA A 175 5.98 -6.33 -4.69
CA ALA A 175 7.40 -6.63 -4.57
C ALA A 175 7.94 -7.38 -5.78
N VAL A 176 7.13 -8.24 -6.41
CA VAL A 176 7.49 -8.97 -7.64
C VAL A 176 6.37 -8.89 -8.67
N GLU A 177 6.76 -8.70 -9.93
CA GLU A 177 5.85 -8.73 -11.08
C GLU A 177 6.31 -9.75 -12.12
N VAL A 178 5.38 -10.57 -12.59
CA VAL A 178 5.55 -11.51 -13.71
C VAL A 178 4.71 -10.99 -14.88
N ILE A 179 5.33 -10.86 -16.06
CA ILE A 179 4.66 -10.48 -17.29
C ILE A 179 4.29 -11.74 -18.06
N VAL A 180 3.01 -11.87 -18.41
CA VAL A 180 2.50 -13.02 -19.16
C VAL A 180 2.11 -12.57 -20.56
N GLU A 181 2.64 -13.26 -21.56
CA GLU A 181 2.31 -13.07 -22.97
C GLU A 181 1.50 -14.26 -23.47
N PRO A 182 0.57 -14.10 -24.42
CA PRO A 182 -0.23 -15.21 -24.95
C PRO A 182 0.63 -16.39 -25.43
N ARG A 183 1.74 -16.11 -26.11
CA ARG A 183 2.66 -17.12 -26.66
C ARG A 183 3.45 -17.90 -25.61
N THR A 184 3.67 -17.32 -24.43
CA THR A 184 4.44 -17.96 -23.35
C THR A 184 3.54 -18.58 -22.29
N TRP A 185 2.24 -18.26 -22.31
CA TRP A 185 1.30 -18.66 -21.27
C TRP A 185 1.29 -20.17 -21.02
N LEU A 186 1.20 -20.99 -22.08
CA LEU A 186 1.16 -22.44 -21.95
C LEU A 186 2.37 -23.00 -21.18
N ALA A 187 3.56 -22.46 -21.40
CA ALA A 187 4.78 -22.86 -20.68
C ALA A 187 4.83 -22.34 -19.24
N LEU A 188 4.12 -21.26 -18.93
CA LEU A 188 4.06 -20.65 -17.60
C LEU A 188 2.98 -21.24 -16.70
N GLN A 189 1.99 -21.95 -17.24
CA GLN A 189 0.84 -22.47 -16.47
C GLN A 189 1.27 -23.34 -15.28
N GLU A 190 2.00 -24.43 -15.53
CA GLU A 190 2.39 -25.35 -14.46
C GLU A 190 3.37 -24.71 -13.46
N PRO A 191 4.43 -24.00 -13.90
CA PRO A 191 5.28 -23.25 -12.96
C PRO A 191 4.51 -22.28 -12.06
N LEU A 192 3.56 -21.53 -12.62
CA LEU A 192 2.74 -20.60 -11.85
C LEU A 192 1.84 -21.36 -10.86
N ALA A 193 1.17 -22.40 -11.32
CA ALA A 193 0.27 -23.21 -10.49
C ALA A 193 1.01 -23.86 -9.31
N GLU A 194 2.20 -24.41 -9.53
CA GLU A 194 3.03 -24.98 -8.47
C GLU A 194 3.51 -23.92 -7.48
N THR A 195 3.90 -22.74 -7.97
CA THR A 195 4.29 -21.61 -7.11
C THR A 195 3.14 -21.18 -6.22
N LEU A 196 1.94 -21.02 -6.78
CA LEU A 196 0.75 -20.63 -6.03
C LEU A 196 0.29 -21.69 -5.03
N ARG A 197 0.39 -22.98 -5.38
CA ARG A 197 0.13 -24.07 -4.42
C ARG A 197 1.12 -24.06 -3.26
N THR A 198 2.39 -23.76 -3.53
CA THR A 198 3.42 -23.62 -2.50
C THR A 198 3.15 -22.43 -1.60
N VAL A 199 2.83 -21.26 -2.18
CA VAL A 199 2.39 -20.07 -1.44
C VAL A 199 1.19 -20.42 -0.56
N ARG A 200 0.19 -21.11 -1.10
CA ARG A 200 -1.01 -21.50 -0.35
C ARG A 200 -0.69 -22.42 0.82
N ARG A 201 0.11 -23.47 0.60
CA ARG A 201 0.54 -24.39 1.64
C ARG A 201 1.27 -23.67 2.77
N LEU A 202 2.26 -22.85 2.43
CA LEU A 202 3.04 -22.07 3.42
C LEU A 202 2.20 -21.02 4.13
N TRP A 203 1.14 -20.53 3.49
CA TRP A 203 0.19 -19.61 4.11
C TRP A 203 -0.68 -20.28 5.16
N ASP A 204 -1.16 -21.49 4.87
CA ASP A 204 -2.01 -22.28 5.78
C ASP A 204 -1.21 -22.92 6.93
N GLU A 205 0.12 -23.00 6.83
CA GLU A 205 0.97 -23.48 7.90
C GLU A 205 0.86 -22.56 9.13
N PRO A 206 0.60 -23.11 10.33
CA PRO A 206 0.49 -22.29 11.53
C PRO A 206 1.76 -21.47 11.72
N ARG A 207 1.65 -20.14 11.62
CA ARG A 207 2.75 -19.19 11.88
C ARG A 207 3.30 -19.26 13.32
N SER A 208 2.73 -20.15 14.14
CA SER A 208 2.94 -20.41 15.57
C SER A 208 4.36 -20.75 16.02
N ARG A 209 5.41 -20.52 15.23
CA ARG A 209 6.80 -20.78 15.64
C ARG A 209 7.80 -19.68 15.34
N ALA A 210 7.48 -18.69 14.51
CA ALA A 210 8.45 -17.64 14.16
C ALA A 210 8.52 -16.49 15.19
N SER A 211 7.48 -16.31 16.01
CA SER A 211 7.41 -15.22 16.99
C SER A 211 8.06 -15.55 18.34
N GLU A 212 8.28 -16.84 18.67
CA GLU A 212 8.92 -17.23 19.93
C GLU A 212 10.45 -17.14 19.88
N GLU A 213 11.08 -17.28 18.71
CA GLU A 213 12.55 -17.15 18.59
C GLU A 213 13.05 -15.70 18.51
N SER A 214 12.21 -14.72 18.16
CA SER A 214 12.64 -13.31 18.08
C SER A 214 12.47 -12.51 19.38
N ILE A 215 11.79 -13.06 20.39
CA ILE A 215 11.60 -12.39 21.69
C ILE A 215 12.63 -12.92 22.73
N GLY A 216 13.27 -14.06 22.48
CA GLY A 216 14.28 -14.67 23.37
C GLY A 216 15.73 -14.19 23.21
N ALA A 217 16.04 -13.35 22.20
CA ALA A 217 17.41 -12.94 21.89
C ALA A 217 17.73 -11.45 22.21
N ALA A 218 16.87 -10.77 22.97
CA ALA A 218 17.23 -9.52 23.62
C ALA A 218 17.73 -9.85 25.05
N SER A 219 18.97 -10.33 25.14
CA SER A 219 19.74 -10.23 26.38
C SER A 219 19.78 -8.75 26.80
N ASP A 220 19.54 -8.49 28.08
CA ASP A 220 19.61 -7.18 28.72
C ASP A 220 20.73 -6.31 28.11
N PRO A 221 20.41 -5.15 27.50
CA PRO A 221 21.43 -4.13 27.33
C PRO A 221 21.76 -3.61 28.73
N GLU A 222 22.91 -4.04 29.22
CA GLU A 222 23.62 -3.44 30.33
C GLU A 222 23.52 -1.91 30.21
N LEU A 223 22.83 -1.29 31.16
CA LEU A 223 22.64 0.16 31.27
C LEU A 223 24.00 0.82 31.54
N THR A 224 24.78 1.04 30.48
CA THR A 224 25.87 2.03 30.52
C THR A 224 25.28 3.42 30.37
N GLU A 225 25.48 4.25 31.39
CA GLU A 225 25.08 5.66 31.42
C GLU A 225 25.64 6.42 30.20
N PRO A 226 24.87 7.35 29.61
CA PRO A 226 25.35 8.14 28.49
C PRO A 226 26.38 9.18 28.94
N GLU A 227 27.62 9.05 28.46
CA GLU A 227 28.62 10.11 28.51
C GLU A 227 28.16 11.36 27.76
N GLU A 228 28.42 12.50 28.37
CA GLU A 228 28.17 13.85 27.88
C GLU A 228 28.76 14.10 26.48
N PHE A 229 27.91 14.25 25.47
CA PHE A 229 28.34 14.79 24.19
C PHE A 229 28.44 16.32 24.24
N LYS A 230 29.69 16.80 24.37
CA LYS A 230 30.07 18.20 24.20
C LYS A 230 29.82 18.68 22.76
N HIS A 231 29.08 19.78 22.66
CA HIS A 231 28.92 20.58 21.45
C HIS A 231 30.29 21.02 20.87
N HIS A 232 30.53 20.73 19.59
CA HIS A 232 31.45 21.51 18.76
C HIS A 232 30.70 21.99 17.51
N ALA A 233 30.39 23.28 17.51
CA ALA A 233 29.89 24.01 16.36
C ALA A 233 31.03 24.21 15.35
N ARG A 234 30.79 23.85 14.08
CA ARG A 234 31.57 24.34 12.95
C ARG A 234 30.67 25.21 12.10
N GLY A 235 30.99 26.50 12.06
CA GLY A 235 30.43 27.47 11.13
C GLY A 235 30.90 27.18 9.70
N ALA A 236 29.99 27.30 8.75
CA ALA A 236 30.30 27.36 7.34
C ALA A 236 30.02 28.79 6.87
N ASP A 237 31.12 29.45 6.52
CA ASP A 237 31.24 30.79 5.96
C ASP A 237 30.83 30.75 4.48
N PHE A 238 29.88 31.58 4.06
CA PHE A 238 29.44 31.71 2.67
C PHE A 238 29.81 33.10 2.16
N SER A 239 31.02 33.20 1.59
CA SER A 239 31.45 34.38 0.85
C SER A 239 31.37 34.12 -0.66
N ARG A 240 30.64 35.03 -1.33
CA ARG A 240 30.54 35.22 -2.79
C ARG A 240 31.90 35.27 -3.48
N THR A 241 31.94 34.87 -4.75
CA THR A 241 32.53 35.70 -5.81
C THR A 241 31.85 35.42 -7.14
N ASP A 242 31.40 36.51 -7.77
CA ASP A 242 31.07 36.61 -9.18
C ASP A 242 32.32 36.39 -10.04
N THR A 243 32.18 35.80 -11.23
CA THR A 243 33.03 36.19 -12.36
C THR A 243 32.30 36.00 -13.69
N LEU A 244 32.35 37.08 -14.46
CA LEU A 244 31.84 37.30 -15.79
C LEU A 244 32.57 36.48 -16.86
N GLY A 245 31.88 36.25 -17.98
CA GLY A 245 32.46 36.48 -19.29
C GLY A 245 32.63 35.24 -20.17
N GLY A 246 32.10 35.33 -21.40
CA GLY A 246 32.56 34.48 -22.50
C GLY A 246 31.51 34.24 -23.59
N ASP A 247 31.29 35.25 -24.42
CA ASP A 247 30.77 35.08 -25.78
C ASP A 247 31.55 34.01 -26.55
N HIS A 248 30.85 33.22 -27.38
CA HIS A 248 31.33 32.90 -28.74
C HIS A 248 30.16 32.40 -29.60
N ALA A 249 29.82 33.22 -30.59
CA ALA A 249 29.13 32.80 -31.79
C ALA A 249 30.04 31.90 -32.65
N ASN A 250 29.49 30.87 -33.29
CA ASN A 250 29.43 30.73 -34.75
C ASN A 250 29.04 29.31 -35.22
N LEU A 251 28.25 29.32 -36.29
CA LEU A 251 27.89 28.25 -37.25
C LEU A 251 26.76 27.28 -36.86
#